data_AF-A0A2E9VBC9-F1
#
_entry.id   AF-A0A2E9VBC9-F1
#
_cell.length_a   1.000
_cell.length_b   1.000
_cell.length_c   1.000
_cell.angle_alpha   90.00
_cell.angle_beta   90.00
_cell.angle_gamma   90.00
#
_symmetry.space_group_name_H-M   'P 1'
#
loop_
_entity.id
_entity.type
_entity.pdbx_description
1 polymer ?
#
loop_
_entity_poly.entity_id
_entity_poly.type
_entity_poly.pdbx_seq_one_letter_code
_entity_poly.pdbx_strand_id
1 'polypeptide(L)'
;MKFGILFTSHPHVDKEPYPHREVHTRVTAEILEADRLGYDELAATTLLHGSPDTVIRRLQELREVTGITSLVLHYPPYYGVEKTLNSLRLFAEQVIPAFRAEAAA
;
A
#
# COMPACT_ATOMS: atom_id res chain seq x y z
N MET A 1 9.65 -12.53 5.32
CA MET A 1 9.18 -11.13 5.31
C MET A 1 8.36 -10.86 6.58
N LYS A 2 8.41 -9.66 7.17
CA LYS A 2 7.61 -9.28 8.36
C LYS A 2 6.45 -8.37 7.94
N PHE A 3 5.26 -8.61 8.49
CA PHE A 3 4.05 -7.84 8.17
C PHE A 3 3.54 -7.13 9.43
N GLY A 4 3.18 -5.85 9.31
CA GLY A 4 2.61 -5.05 10.39
C GLY A 4 1.61 -4.02 9.85
N ILE A 5 0.67 -3.62 10.70
CA ILE A 5 -0.31 -2.56 10.40
C ILE A 5 0.13 -1.31 11.15
N LEU A 6 0.35 -0.21 10.43
CA LEU A 6 0.65 1.07 11.03
C LEU A 6 -0.65 1.84 11.28
N PHE A 7 -0.96 2.13 12.54
CA PHE A 7 -2.04 3.04 12.91
C PHE A 7 -1.46 4.43 13.13
N THR A 8 -1.63 5.34 12.16
CA THR A 8 -1.25 6.75 12.32
C THR A 8 -2.48 7.58 12.70
N SER A 9 -2.45 8.26 13.86
CA SER A 9 -3.43 9.29 14.19
C SER A 9 -3.18 10.53 13.34
N HIS A 10 -4.21 11.03 12.66
CA HIS A 10 -4.14 12.31 11.97
C HIS A 10 -4.46 13.45 12.95
N PRO A 11 -3.81 14.63 12.81
CA PRO A 11 -4.11 15.78 13.65
C PRO A 11 -5.57 16.19 13.51
N HIS A 12 -6.17 16.65 14.61
CA HIS A 12 -7.56 17.10 14.61
C HIS A 12 -7.64 18.45 13.89
N VAL A 13 -8.14 18.45 12.64
CA VAL A 13 -8.11 19.60 11.73
C VAL A 13 -8.74 20.88 12.28
N ASP A 14 -9.73 20.77 13.17
CA ASP A 14 -10.38 21.92 13.82
C ASP A 14 -9.68 22.44 15.08
N LYS A 15 -8.76 21.67 15.67
CA LYS A 15 -8.16 21.95 16.99
C LYS A 15 -6.65 22.15 16.94
N GLU A 16 -6.00 21.61 15.92
CA GLU A 16 -4.55 21.61 15.78
C GLU A 16 -4.18 22.31 14.47
N PRO A 17 -3.20 23.22 14.46
CA PRO A 17 -2.75 23.87 13.24
C PRO A 17 -2.30 22.78 12.26
N TYR A 18 -2.96 22.70 11.10
CA TYR A 18 -2.76 21.64 10.11
C TYR A 18 -1.32 21.70 9.59
N PRO A 19 -0.38 20.92 10.18
CA PRO A 19 1.05 21.19 10.04
C PRO A 19 1.59 20.71 8.69
N HIS A 20 0.72 20.13 7.87
CA HIS A 20 1.05 19.46 6.64
C HIS A 20 0.31 20.05 5.45
N ARG A 21 -0.31 21.24 5.57
CA ARG A 21 -1.07 21.84 4.45
C ARG A 21 -0.26 21.89 3.15
N GLU A 22 0.98 22.35 3.24
CA GLU A 22 1.90 22.42 2.09
C GLU A 22 2.27 21.03 1.56
N VAL A 23 2.47 20.07 2.46
CA VAL A 23 2.73 18.67 2.11
C VAL A 23 1.53 18.06 1.39
N HIS A 24 0.31 18.27 1.89
CA HIS A 24 -0.92 17.81 1.26
C HIS A 24 -1.14 18.49 -0.09
N THR A 25 -0.92 19.80 -0.20
CA THR A 25 -1.02 20.49 -1.50
C THR A 25 -0.06 19.90 -2.53
N ARG A 26 1.20 19.65 -2.14
CA ARG A 26 2.18 19.01 -3.02
C ARG A 26 1.78 17.57 -3.38
N VAL A 27 1.43 16.75 -2.40
CA VAL A 27 1.03 15.35 -2.62
C VAL A 27 -0.24 15.25 -3.46
N THR A 28 -1.21 16.17 -3.26
CA THR A 28 -2.40 16.25 -4.11
C THR A 28 -2.02 16.61 -5.56
N ALA A 29 -1.08 17.53 -5.78
CA ALA A 29 -0.60 17.83 -7.13
C ALA A 29 0.11 16.63 -7.77
N GLU A 30 0.92 15.90 -7.01
CA GLU A 30 1.57 14.66 -7.46
C GLU A 30 0.54 13.57 -7.79
N ILE A 31 -0.53 13.43 -6.98
CA ILE A 31 -1.63 12.49 -7.24
C ILE A 31 -2.41 12.88 -8.50
N LEU A 32 -2.68 14.17 -8.71
CA LEU A 32 -3.36 14.64 -9.92
C LEU A 32 -2.50 14.44 -11.17
N GLU A 33 -1.18 14.60 -11.04
CA GLU A 33 -0.23 14.30 -12.12
C GLU A 33 -0.14 12.79 -12.38
N ALA A 34 -0.18 11.97 -11.33
CA ALA A 34 -0.26 10.53 -11.42
C ALA A 34 -1.57 10.06 -12.08
N ASP A 35 -2.70 10.69 -11.74
CA ASP A 35 -4.00 10.48 -12.40
C ASP A 35 -3.93 10.88 -13.89
N ARG A 36 -3.17 11.95 -14.21
CA ARG A 36 -2.90 12.39 -15.58
C ARG A 36 -1.98 11.44 -16.37
N LEU A 37 -0.99 10.82 -15.71
CA LEU A 37 -0.14 9.75 -16.27
C LEU A 37 -0.96 8.48 -16.58
N GLY A 38 -2.07 8.29 -15.86
CA GLY A 38 -3.04 7.24 -16.08
C GLY A 38 -2.86 6.06 -15.13
N TYR A 39 -3.98 5.52 -14.67
CA TYR A 39 -4.02 4.41 -13.71
C TYR A 39 -3.16 3.21 -14.13
N ASP A 40 -3.11 2.89 -15.43
CA ASP A 40 -2.37 1.74 -15.94
C ASP A 40 -0.85 1.90 -15.78
N GLU A 41 -0.31 3.11 -15.90
CA GLU A 41 1.11 3.38 -15.71
C GLU A 41 1.48 3.29 -14.21
N LEU A 42 0.64 3.84 -13.33
CA LEU A 42 0.82 3.69 -11.89
C LEU A 42 0.67 2.25 -11.44
N ALA A 43 -0.34 1.55 -11.97
CA ALA A 43 -0.53 0.12 -11.75
C ALA A 43 0.65 -0.69 -12.30
N ALA A 44 1.33 -0.27 -13.36
CA ALA A 44 2.51 -0.94 -13.89
C ALA A 44 3.78 -0.68 -13.06
N THR A 45 3.96 0.52 -12.54
CA THR A 45 5.26 0.99 -12.01
C THR A 45 5.32 1.15 -10.49
N THR A 46 4.22 1.54 -9.86
CA THR A 46 4.24 2.15 -8.51
C THR A 46 3.30 1.44 -7.54
N LEU A 47 2.12 1.02 -7.98
CA LEU A 47 1.11 0.40 -7.13
C LEU A 47 1.29 -1.11 -7.05
N LEU A 48 1.24 -1.65 -5.84
CA LEU A 48 1.15 -3.09 -5.58
C LEU A 48 -0.32 -3.49 -5.54
N HIS A 49 -0.94 -3.56 -6.72
CA HIS A 49 -2.37 -3.77 -6.89
C HIS A 49 -2.65 -4.81 -7.98
N GLY A 50 -3.63 -5.69 -7.76
CA GLY A 50 -3.97 -6.77 -8.69
C GLY A 50 -4.47 -8.02 -7.97
N SER A 51 -4.42 -9.17 -8.65
CA SER A 51 -4.70 -10.47 -8.04
C SER A 51 -3.65 -10.85 -6.99
N PRO A 52 -3.94 -11.78 -6.08
CA PRO A 52 -2.95 -12.30 -5.13
C PRO A 52 -1.65 -12.76 -5.79
N ASP A 53 -1.72 -13.50 -6.91
CA ASP A 53 -0.54 -13.94 -7.66
C ASP A 53 0.30 -12.77 -8.19
N THR A 54 -0.38 -11.73 -8.69
CA THR A 54 0.29 -10.51 -9.17
C THR A 54 1.04 -9.82 -8.04
N VAL A 55 0.40 -9.72 -6.88
CA VAL A 55 0.96 -9.12 -5.66
C VAL A 55 2.16 -9.94 -5.16
N ILE A 56 2.05 -11.27 -5.10
CA ILE A 56 3.14 -12.17 -4.68
C ILE A 56 4.35 -11.98 -5.59
N ARG A 57 4.17 -12.08 -6.91
CA ARG A 57 5.25 -11.93 -7.88
C ARG A 57 5.96 -10.59 -7.71
N ARG A 58 5.21 -9.49 -7.64
CA ARG A 58 5.80 -8.15 -7.47
C ARG A 58 6.53 -7.98 -6.15
N LEU A 59 6.04 -8.56 -5.06
CA LEU A 59 6.73 -8.52 -3.77
C LEU A 59 8.03 -9.33 -3.77
N GLN A 60 8.09 -10.45 -4.48
CA GLN A 60 9.31 -11.22 -4.69
C GLN A 60 10.33 -10.39 -5.49
N GLU A 61 9.91 -9.82 -6.63
CA GLU A 61 10.74 -8.92 -7.45
C GLU A 61 11.27 -7.73 -6.64
N LEU A 62 10.41 -7.04 -5.89
CA LEU A 62 10.83 -5.92 -5.05
C LEU A 62 11.85 -6.35 -4.00
N ARG A 63 11.64 -7.50 -3.34
CA ARG A 63 12.59 -8.02 -2.35
C ARG A 63 13.93 -8.37 -2.98
N GLU A 64 13.95 -8.99 -4.15
CA GLU A 64 15.18 -9.34 -4.87
C GLU A 64 15.98 -8.10 -5.26
N VAL A 65 15.29 -7.08 -5.79
CA VAL A 65 15.94 -5.86 -6.30
C VAL A 65 16.39 -4.93 -5.17
N THR A 66 15.59 -4.78 -4.11
CA THR A 66 15.79 -3.75 -3.09
C THR A 66 16.20 -4.27 -1.71
N GLY A 67 16.07 -5.58 -1.46
CA GLY A 67 16.34 -6.19 -0.16
C GLY A 67 15.30 -5.89 0.93
N ILE A 68 14.14 -5.32 0.59
CA ILE A 68 13.10 -5.00 1.58
C ILE A 68 12.61 -6.24 2.33
N THR A 69 12.40 -6.10 3.65
CA THR A 69 11.97 -7.20 4.51
C THR A 69 10.66 -6.93 5.25
N SER A 70 10.14 -5.71 5.15
CA SER A 70 8.89 -5.26 5.77
C SER A 70 8.07 -4.39 4.81
N LEU A 71 6.76 -4.37 5.01
CA LEU A 71 5.80 -3.59 4.22
C LEU A 71 4.86 -2.82 5.15
N VAL A 72 4.41 -1.66 4.69
CA VAL A 72 3.29 -0.91 5.26
C VAL A 72 2.15 -0.92 4.25
N LEU A 73 0.97 -1.35 4.67
CA LEU A 73 -0.22 -1.39 3.83
C LEU A 73 -1.04 -0.11 4.03
N HIS A 74 -1.32 0.61 2.95
CA HIS A 74 -2.19 1.78 2.95
C HIS A 74 -3.52 1.44 2.28
N TYR A 75 -4.62 1.59 3.02
CA TYR A 75 -5.98 1.39 2.52
C TYR A 75 -6.74 2.71 2.55
N PRO A 76 -6.97 3.35 1.39
CA PRO A 76 -7.68 4.60 1.37
C PRO A 76 -9.13 4.43 1.84
N PRO A 77 -9.65 5.36 2.68
CA PRO A 77 -10.97 5.23 3.28
C PRO A 77 -12.12 5.22 2.24
N TYR A 78 -11.88 5.78 1.05
CA TYR A 78 -12.85 5.83 -0.04
C TYR A 78 -13.07 4.49 -0.77
N TYR A 79 -12.33 3.42 -0.45
CA TYR A 79 -12.61 2.08 -0.98
C TYR A 79 -13.86 1.44 -0.37
N GLY A 80 -14.31 1.93 0.78
CA GLY A 80 -15.41 1.34 1.52
C GLY A 80 -14.98 0.10 2.31
N VAL A 81 -15.76 -0.19 3.35
CA VAL A 81 -15.44 -1.21 4.36
C VAL A 81 -15.35 -2.60 3.72
N GLU A 82 -16.33 -2.99 2.90
CA GLU A 82 -16.39 -4.35 2.33
C GLU A 82 -15.20 -4.67 1.42
N LYS A 83 -14.83 -3.73 0.52
CA LYS A 83 -13.69 -3.92 -0.37
C LYS A 83 -12.38 -4.00 0.41
N THR A 84 -12.25 -3.17 1.45
CA THR A 84 -11.09 -3.19 2.35
C THR A 84 -10.98 -4.53 3.06
N LEU A 85 -12.07 -5.03 3.64
CA LEU A 85 -12.11 -6.34 4.31
C LEU A 85 -11.79 -7.49 3.35
N ASN A 86 -12.34 -7.48 2.14
CA ASN A 86 -12.04 -8.51 1.14
C ASN A 86 -10.55 -8.48 0.72
N SER A 87 -9.98 -7.30 0.50
CA SER A 87 -8.56 -7.16 0.19
C SER A 87 -7.66 -7.65 1.32
N LEU A 88 -7.97 -7.29 2.57
CA LEU A 88 -7.25 -7.77 3.75
C LEU A 88 -7.33 -9.29 3.88
N ARG A 89 -8.50 -9.87 3.63
CA ARG A 89 -8.70 -11.32 3.65
C ARG A 89 -7.83 -12.01 2.59
N LEU A 90 -7.89 -11.57 1.33
CA LEU A 90 -7.08 -12.12 0.25
C LEU A 90 -5.58 -12.01 0.55
N PHE A 91 -5.15 -10.88 1.11
CA PHE A 91 -3.76 -10.68 1.49
C PHE A 91 -3.33 -11.65 2.61
N ALA A 92 -4.15 -11.81 3.64
CA ALA A 92 -3.87 -12.70 4.75
C ALA A 92 -3.88 -14.19 4.36
N GLU A 93 -4.85 -14.61 3.57
CA GLU A 93 -5.08 -16.01 3.22
C GLU A 93 -4.22 -16.50 2.06
N GLN A 94 -3.83 -15.62 1.12
CA GLN A 94 -3.16 -16.03 -0.12
C GLN A 94 -1.77 -15.42 -0.27
N VAL A 95 -1.58 -14.14 0.08
CA VAL A 95 -0.28 -13.46 -0.14
C VAL A 95 0.71 -13.80 0.97
N ILE A 96 0.34 -13.62 2.25
CA ILE A 96 1.26 -13.84 3.38
C ILE A 96 1.87 -15.26 3.40
N PRO A 97 1.12 -16.35 3.15
CA PRO A 97 1.68 -17.71 3.16
C PRO A 97 2.86 -17.93 2.22
N ALA A 98 2.86 -17.29 1.04
CA ALA A 98 3.94 -17.40 0.05
C ALA A 98 5.31 -16.92 0.60
N PHE A 99 5.31 -16.07 1.63
CA PHE A 99 6.53 -15.50 2.24
C PHE A 99 6.87 -16.10 3.62
N ARG A 100 6.07 -17.05 4.10
CA ARG A 100 6.29 -17.74 5.38
C ARG A 100 7.04 -19.07 5.22
N ALA A 101 6.94 -19.73 4.06
CA ALA A 101 7.63 -21.00 3.81
C ALA A 101 9.16 -20.87 3.84
N GLU A 102 9.72 -19.72 3.47
CA GLU A 102 11.17 -19.45 3.52
C GLU A 102 11.72 -19.18 4.93
N ALA A 103 10.88 -18.88 5.92
CA ALA A 103 11.35 -18.56 7.28
C ALA A 103 11.54 -19.81 8.16
N ALA A 104 11.12 -20.98 7.67
CA ALA A 104 11.17 -22.26 8.39
C ALA A 104 12.23 -23.23 7.83
N ALA A 105 13.00 -22.81 6.82
CA ALA A 105 14.18 -23.49 6.28
C ALA A 105 15.45 -22.76 6.72
#